data_AF-A0A9P3CTR3-F1
#
_entry.id   AF-A0A9P3CTR3-F1
#
_cell.length_a   1.000
_cell.length_b   1.000
_cell.length_c   1.000
_cell.angle_alpha   90.00
_cell.angle_beta   90.00
_cell.angle_gamma   90.00
#
_symmetry.space_group_name_H-M   'P 1'
#
loop_
_entity.id
_entity.type
_entity.pdbx_description
1 polymer ?
#
loop_
_entity_poly.entity_id
_entity_poly.type
_entity_poly.pdbx_seq_one_letter_code
_entity_poly.pdbx_strand_id
1 'polypeptide(L)'
;MQFTTIAFSMLCSALFVAGSEVNGDDIPDECRNWTTCEKVTSKAASCGGTREWGDVFSQPDWISCACNQIGVWEIEQCVSCVESVRTGGDILQLDQACKDRKY
;
A
#
# COMPACT_ATOMS: atom_id res chain seq x y z
N MET A 1 45.90 -5.41 -9.77
CA MET A 1 44.67 -6.17 -10.02
C MET A 1 43.64 -5.74 -8.99
N GLN A 2 42.50 -5.23 -9.45
CA GLN A 2 41.31 -4.98 -8.63
C GLN A 2 40.84 -6.30 -8.01
N PHE A 3 40.32 -6.28 -6.79
CA PHE A 3 39.07 -6.99 -6.44
C PHE A 3 38.41 -6.28 -5.25
N THR A 4 37.48 -5.40 -5.61
CA THR A 4 36.44 -4.85 -4.74
C THR A 4 35.62 -5.97 -4.14
N THR A 5 35.63 -6.12 -2.82
CA THR A 5 34.75 -7.05 -2.12
C THR A 5 33.39 -6.38 -1.93
N ILE A 6 32.40 -6.74 -2.75
CA ILE A 6 31.00 -6.34 -2.53
C ILE A 6 30.42 -7.36 -1.55
N ALA A 7 30.27 -6.97 -0.29
CA ALA A 7 29.49 -7.74 0.67
C ALA A 7 28.01 -7.56 0.33
N PHE A 8 27.40 -8.59 -0.27
CA PHE A 8 25.96 -8.72 -0.39
C PHE A 8 25.39 -9.02 1.00
N SER A 9 24.94 -7.96 1.68
CA SER A 9 24.08 -8.10 2.86
C SER A 9 22.70 -8.56 2.39
N MET A 10 22.48 -9.88 2.32
CA MET A 10 21.14 -10.45 2.29
C MET A 10 20.48 -10.15 3.64
N LEU A 11 19.85 -8.98 3.75
CA LEU A 11 18.95 -8.69 4.84
C LEU A 11 17.73 -9.60 4.66
N CYS A 12 17.69 -10.61 5.51
CA CYS A 12 16.55 -11.48 5.75
C CYS A 12 15.41 -10.60 6.27
N SER A 13 14.62 -10.02 5.36
CA SER A 13 13.40 -9.30 5.73
C SER A 13 12.40 -10.33 6.23
N ALA A 14 12.38 -10.51 7.54
CA ALA A 14 11.33 -11.23 8.23
C ALA A 14 9.99 -10.70 7.74
N LEU A 15 9.27 -11.55 6.99
CA LEU A 15 7.89 -11.32 6.59
C LEU A 15 7.03 -11.42 7.86
N PHE A 16 7.08 -10.39 8.69
CA PHE A 16 6.01 -10.13 9.63
C PHE A 16 4.82 -9.67 8.79
N VAL A 17 3.92 -10.61 8.52
CA VAL A 17 2.58 -10.31 8.01
C VAL A 17 1.83 -9.62 9.16
N ALA A 18 2.21 -8.38 9.43
CA ALA A 18 1.41 -7.47 10.23
C ALA A 18 0.22 -7.07 9.35
N GLY A 19 -0.99 -7.23 9.87
CA GLY A 19 -2.20 -6.81 9.18
C GLY A 19 -2.08 -5.33 8.83
N SER A 20 -2.06 -5.04 7.54
CA SER A 20 -2.15 -3.68 7.06
C SER A 20 -3.58 -3.21 7.25
N GLU A 21 -3.74 -1.98 7.73
CA GLU A 21 -5.04 -1.30 7.82
C GLU A 21 -5.70 -1.23 6.44
N VAL A 22 -4.92 -1.04 5.36
CA VAL A 22 -5.42 -1.19 3.99
C VAL A 22 -5.18 -2.61 3.49
N ASN A 23 -6.24 -3.39 3.35
CA ASN A 23 -6.23 -4.75 2.85
C ASN A 23 -7.52 -5.07 2.03
N GLY A 24 -7.74 -6.35 1.71
CA GLY A 24 -8.78 -6.76 0.76
C GLY A 24 -10.21 -6.62 1.28
N ASP A 25 -10.42 -6.46 2.59
CA ASP A 25 -11.73 -6.18 3.18
C ASP A 25 -12.18 -4.73 3.03
N ASP A 26 -11.25 -3.81 2.78
CA ASP A 26 -11.54 -2.39 2.48
C ASP A 26 -12.06 -2.15 1.06
N ILE A 27 -12.06 -3.19 0.23
CA ILE A 27 -12.66 -3.13 -1.10
C ILE A 27 -14.17 -3.30 -0.94
N PRO A 28 -14.98 -2.30 -1.33
CA PRO A 28 -16.43 -2.46 -1.40
C PRO A 28 -16.83 -3.67 -2.24
N ASP A 29 -17.91 -4.35 -1.88
CA ASP A 29 -18.33 -5.58 -2.58
C ASP A 29 -18.56 -5.34 -4.08
N GLU A 30 -19.05 -4.15 -4.45
CA GLU A 30 -19.24 -3.73 -5.84
C GLU A 30 -17.92 -3.57 -6.61
N CYS A 31 -16.81 -3.31 -5.90
CA CYS A 31 -15.47 -3.13 -6.44
C CYS A 31 -14.59 -4.38 -6.31
N ARG A 32 -15.07 -5.43 -5.63
CA ARG A 32 -14.29 -6.64 -5.34
C ARG A 32 -13.79 -7.37 -6.60
N ASN A 33 -14.52 -7.27 -7.71
CA ASN A 33 -14.12 -7.85 -9.00
C ASN A 33 -13.12 -6.99 -9.80
N TRP A 34 -12.75 -5.81 -9.30
CA TRP A 34 -11.77 -4.94 -9.95
C TRP A 34 -10.38 -5.36 -9.53
N THR A 35 -9.66 -6.06 -10.41
CA THR A 35 -8.29 -6.53 -10.15
C THR A 35 -7.33 -5.40 -9.77
N THR A 36 -7.62 -4.15 -10.15
CA THR A 36 -6.87 -2.98 -9.71
C THR A 36 -7.01 -2.71 -8.21
N CYS A 37 -8.21 -2.86 -7.64
CA CYS A 37 -8.41 -2.70 -6.19
C CYS A 37 -7.74 -3.82 -5.39
N GLU A 38 -7.80 -5.06 -5.85
CA GLU A 38 -7.07 -6.16 -5.23
C GLU A 38 -5.56 -5.93 -5.27
N LYS A 39 -5.02 -5.40 -6.38
CA LYS A 39 -3.59 -5.06 -6.48
C LYS A 39 -3.20 -3.92 -5.55
N VAL A 40 -4.00 -2.86 -5.48
CA VAL A 40 -3.75 -1.70 -4.60
C VAL A 40 -3.67 -2.14 -3.15
N THR A 41 -4.69 -2.86 -2.68
CA THR A 41 -4.77 -3.35 -1.31
C THR A 41 -3.71 -4.41 -1.01
N SER A 42 -3.41 -5.32 -1.93
CA SER A 42 -2.32 -6.30 -1.76
C SER A 42 -0.93 -5.64 -1.65
N LYS A 43 -0.67 -4.60 -2.45
CA LYS A 43 0.59 -3.84 -2.41
C LYS A 43 0.71 -2.96 -1.17
N ALA A 44 -0.39 -2.35 -0.73
CA ALA A 44 -0.43 -1.64 0.55
C ALA A 44 -0.16 -2.64 1.69
N ALA A 45 -0.80 -3.81 1.65
CA ALA A 45 -0.64 -4.84 2.66
C ALA A 45 0.77 -5.43 2.75
N SER A 46 1.51 -5.45 1.64
CA SER A 46 2.89 -5.94 1.61
C SER A 46 3.88 -5.02 2.37
N CYS A 47 3.50 -3.76 2.62
CA CYS A 47 4.26 -2.84 3.45
C CYS A 47 4.16 -3.15 4.96
N GLY A 48 3.35 -4.15 5.32
CA GLY A 48 3.09 -4.56 6.69
C GLY A 48 2.12 -3.61 7.39
N GLY A 49 2.11 -3.68 8.71
CA GLY A 49 1.36 -2.81 9.61
C GLY A 49 2.15 -2.63 10.91
N THR A 50 1.72 -1.74 11.78
CA THR A 50 2.35 -1.64 13.10
C THR A 50 2.00 -2.81 14.00
N ARG A 51 2.92 -3.08 14.93
CA ARG A 51 2.78 -4.10 15.98
C ARG A 51 1.62 -3.80 16.95
N GLU A 52 1.23 -2.53 17.01
CA GLU A 52 -0.01 -2.04 17.57
C GLU A 52 -0.91 -1.69 16.39
N TRP A 53 -2.21 -1.97 16.51
CA TRP A 53 -3.27 -1.70 15.54
C TRP A 53 -3.50 -0.19 15.28
N GLY A 54 -2.42 0.57 15.15
CA GLY A 54 -2.39 1.99 14.97
C GLY A 54 -2.51 2.38 13.51
N ASP A 55 -3.13 3.53 13.32
CA ASP A 55 -3.27 4.27 12.06
C ASP A 55 -1.97 4.22 11.22
N VAL A 56 -1.99 3.48 10.12
CA VAL A 56 -0.87 3.36 9.17
C VAL A 56 -0.66 4.66 8.40
N PHE A 57 -1.68 5.51 8.28
CA PHE A 57 -1.59 6.81 7.63
C PHE A 57 -0.87 7.85 8.49
N SER A 58 -0.71 7.60 9.79
CA SER A 58 0.16 8.38 10.66
C SER A 58 1.66 8.02 10.52
N GLN A 59 2.00 7.05 9.66
CA GLN A 59 3.35 6.51 9.54
C GLN A 59 3.97 6.84 8.17
N PRO A 60 4.90 7.82 8.11
CA PRO A 60 5.52 8.24 6.86
C PRO A 60 6.25 7.12 6.11
N ASP A 61 6.87 6.18 6.83
CA ASP A 61 7.60 5.05 6.23
C ASP A 61 6.65 4.07 5.54
N TRP A 62 5.49 3.79 6.14
CA TRP A 62 4.46 2.94 5.55
C TRP A 62 3.86 3.60 4.30
N ILE A 63 3.47 4.87 4.39
CA ILE A 63 2.97 5.65 3.24
C ILE A 63 4.00 5.66 2.12
N SER A 64 5.28 5.87 2.46
CA SER A 64 6.36 5.87 1.49
C SER A 64 6.49 4.51 0.78
N CYS A 65 6.42 3.42 1.53
CA CYS A 65 6.40 2.07 0.99
C CYS A 65 5.21 1.85 0.05
N ALA A 66 3.98 2.11 0.51
CA ALA A 66 2.75 1.84 -0.24
C ALA A 66 2.72 2.64 -1.56
N CYS A 67 2.98 3.94 -1.49
CA CYS A 67 2.97 4.82 -2.66
C CYS A 67 4.13 4.57 -3.64
N ASN A 68 5.20 3.90 -3.22
CA ASN A 68 6.28 3.46 -4.13
C ASN A 68 5.93 2.16 -4.87
N GLN A 69 5.12 1.29 -4.26
CA GLN A 69 4.72 0.02 -4.86
C GLN A 69 3.48 0.15 -5.75
N ILE A 70 2.58 1.07 -5.40
CA ILE A 70 1.31 1.30 -6.10
C ILE A 70 1.54 2.32 -7.23
N GLY A 71 1.24 1.92 -8.46
CA GLY A 71 1.30 2.83 -9.59
C GLY A 71 0.16 3.84 -9.55
N VAL A 72 0.42 5.08 -10.00
CA VAL A 72 -0.58 6.16 -10.06
C VAL A 72 -1.86 5.72 -10.77
N TRP A 73 -1.72 5.07 -11.91
CA TRP A 73 -2.89 4.59 -12.66
C TRP A 73 -3.63 3.46 -11.92
N GLU A 74 -2.94 2.62 -11.17
CA GLU A 74 -3.58 1.51 -10.45
C GLU A 74 -4.48 2.02 -9.32
N ILE A 75 -4.01 3.01 -8.55
CA ILE A 75 -4.81 3.61 -7.48
C ILE A 75 -5.97 4.44 -8.03
N GLU A 76 -5.76 5.23 -9.09
CA GLU A 76 -6.82 6.01 -9.74
C GLU A 76 -7.97 5.12 -10.25
N GLN A 77 -7.66 3.97 -10.85
CA GLN A 77 -8.69 3.03 -11.31
C GLN A 77 -9.48 2.42 -10.14
N CYS A 78 -8.82 2.14 -9.02
CA CYS A 78 -9.54 1.66 -7.85
C CYS A 78 -10.39 2.76 -7.21
N VAL A 79 -9.84 3.97 -7.05
CA VAL A 79 -10.52 5.19 -6.57
C VAL A 79 -11.80 5.44 -7.37
N SER A 80 -11.72 5.37 -8.70
CA SER A 80 -12.90 5.54 -9.58
C SER A 80 -14.05 4.60 -9.22
N CYS A 81 -13.76 3.33 -8.88
CA CYS A 81 -14.79 2.41 -8.44
C CYS A 81 -15.31 2.78 -7.04
N VAL A 82 -14.42 3.00 -6.06
CA VAL A 82 -14.85 3.24 -4.67
C VAL A 82 -15.56 4.58 -4.49
N GLU A 83 -15.23 5.61 -5.27
CA GLU A 83 -15.98 6.87 -5.32
C GLU A 83 -17.39 6.68 -5.88
N SER A 84 -17.57 5.77 -6.84
CA SER A 84 -18.88 5.49 -7.44
C SER A 84 -19.86 4.86 -6.45
N VAL A 85 -19.36 4.14 -5.44
CA VAL A 85 -20.16 3.47 -4.41
C VAL A 85 -20.09 4.11 -3.02
N ARG A 86 -19.22 5.12 -2.84
CA ARG A 86 -19.08 5.95 -1.63
C ARG A 86 -18.72 5.19 -0.35
N THR A 87 -17.94 4.11 -0.44
CA THR A 87 -17.67 3.21 0.69
C THR A 87 -16.20 2.85 0.94
N GLY A 88 -15.25 3.25 0.08
CA GLY A 88 -13.82 2.89 0.22
C GLY A 88 -12.96 3.91 0.96
N GLY A 89 -13.31 4.24 2.22
CA GLY A 89 -12.65 5.28 3.02
C GLY A 89 -11.11 5.18 3.03
N ASP A 90 -10.57 3.99 3.29
CA ASP A 90 -9.13 3.81 3.45
C ASP A 90 -8.39 3.81 2.10
N ILE A 91 -9.05 3.37 1.03
CA ILE A 91 -8.54 3.48 -0.34
C ILE A 91 -8.45 4.95 -0.78
N LEU A 92 -9.46 5.76 -0.42
CA LEU A 92 -9.46 7.20 -0.70
C LEU A 92 -8.39 7.92 0.14
N GLN A 93 -8.22 7.55 1.40
CA GLN A 93 -7.19 8.10 2.28
C GLN A 93 -5.78 7.74 1.78
N LEU A 94 -5.58 6.52 1.26
CA LEU A 94 -4.33 6.10 0.63
C LEU A 94 -4.01 6.91 -0.62
N ASP A 95 -5.00 7.15 -1.49
CA ASP A 95 -4.81 8.00 -2.68
C ASP A 95 -4.41 9.43 -2.30
N GLN A 96 -5.10 10.00 -1.31
CA GLN A 96 -4.77 11.33 -0.81
C GLN A 96 -3.35 11.38 -0.22
N ALA A 97 -2.97 10.42 0.62
CA ALA A 97 -1.63 10.35 1.20
C ALA A 97 -0.53 10.25 0.12
N CYS A 98 -0.77 9.49 -0.95
CA CYS A 98 0.16 9.38 -2.06
C CYS A 98 0.26 10.66 -2.90
N LYS A 99 -0.83 11.42 -3.02
CA LYS A 99 -0.85 12.73 -3.68
C LYS A 99 -0.10 13.78 -2.85
N ASP A 100 -0.35 13.82 -1.55
CA ASP A 100 0.27 14.77 -0.62
C ASP A 100 1.80 14.59 -0.55
N ARG A 101 2.31 13.36 -0.75
CA ARG A 101 3.76 13.09 -0.81
C ARG A 101 4.45 13.69 -2.04
N LYS A 102 3.71 14.00 -3.11
CA LYS A 102 4.27 14.52 -4.37
C LYS A 102 4.38 16.05 -4.39
N TYR A 103 3.86 16.73 -3.37
CA TYR A 103 3.90 18.19 -3.21
C TYR A 103 4.62 18.58 -1.91
#